data_AF-A0A4U0XYN7-F1
#
_entry.id   AF-A0A4U0XYN7-F1
#
_cell.length_a   1.000
_cell.length_b   1.000
_cell.length_c   1.000
_cell.angle_alpha   90.00
_cell.angle_beta   90.00
_cell.angle_gamma   90.00
#
_symmetry.space_group_name_H-M   'P 1'
#
loop_
_entity.id
_entity.type
_entity.pdbx_description
1 polymer ?
#
loop_
_entity_poly.entity_id
_entity_poly.type
_entity_poly.pdbx_seq_one_letter_code
_entity_poly.pdbx_strand_id
1 'polypeptide(L)'
;MATFARLHFLYEAVLAFHRGPKRLCLDLGCGTGIVTREMSAHFDSVVGTDPSAGMIKQARASIEAEKQYGNVGLREGSAENTPSLREGEVDMVVAGQAAHWFDYARLWPEMKRLVRPEGTVAFWGYKDPVFVNFPGASQIMQRYLYDSRPGKLGSYWSMPGRSYVQDKLRVIQPPAADWEDVQRIEYEPDTKGRNTGDGTLFMERSLTKKNPERQATSVGGEGDVIDDLFDEAAKGSEWFRDEQNMVDIEWGSGLVMARGKP
;
A
#
# COMPACT_ATOMS: atom_id res chain seq x y z
N MET A 1 6.20 0.41 9.54
CA MET A 1 5.26 -0.23 8.58
C MET A 1 5.70 -1.67 8.38
N ALA A 2 4.77 -2.61 8.20
CA ALA A 2 5.08 -4.05 8.14
C ALA A 2 5.76 -4.46 6.82
N THR A 3 6.80 -5.29 6.88
CA THR A 3 7.40 -5.94 5.70
C THR A 3 6.56 -7.17 5.32
N PHE A 4 6.12 -7.28 4.07
CA PHE A 4 5.36 -8.43 3.55
C PHE A 4 6.31 -9.44 2.88
N ALA A 5 6.02 -10.73 3.02
CA ALA A 5 6.90 -11.81 2.52
C ALA A 5 6.96 -11.88 0.98
N ARG A 6 5.86 -11.55 0.31
CA ARG A 6 5.72 -11.61 -1.17
C ARG A 6 5.85 -10.27 -1.87
N LEU A 7 6.25 -9.22 -1.16
CA LEU A 7 6.33 -7.88 -1.74
C LEU A 7 7.32 -7.80 -2.92
N HIS A 8 8.36 -8.63 -2.90
CA HIS A 8 9.32 -8.73 -4.00
C HIS A 8 8.66 -9.12 -5.33
N PHE A 9 7.67 -10.04 -5.33
CA PHE A 9 6.94 -10.42 -6.54
C PHE A 9 6.10 -9.27 -7.12
N LEU A 10 5.59 -8.38 -6.26
CA LEU A 10 4.89 -7.17 -6.70
C LEU A 10 5.86 -6.23 -7.43
N TYR A 11 7.03 -5.98 -6.87
CA TYR A 11 8.04 -5.15 -7.53
C TYR A 11 8.55 -5.79 -8.83
N GLU A 12 8.76 -7.10 -8.86
CA GLU A 12 9.09 -7.82 -10.09
C GLU A 12 8.02 -7.65 -11.17
N ALA A 13 6.73 -7.76 -10.82
CA ALA A 13 5.63 -7.55 -11.77
C ALA A 13 5.62 -6.12 -12.32
N VAL A 14 5.80 -5.11 -11.46
CA VAL A 14 5.87 -3.69 -11.85
C VAL A 14 7.09 -3.42 -12.75
N LEU A 15 8.27 -3.91 -12.37
CA LEU A 15 9.51 -3.72 -13.11
C LEU A 15 9.53 -4.47 -14.44
N ALA A 16 8.89 -5.64 -14.51
CA ALA A 16 8.74 -6.42 -15.74
C ALA A 16 7.73 -5.81 -16.70
N PHE A 17 6.72 -5.11 -16.18
CA PHE A 17 5.76 -4.36 -17.01
C PHE A 17 6.40 -3.12 -17.65
N HIS A 18 7.40 -2.51 -17.01
CA HIS A 18 8.09 -1.34 -17.54
C HIS A 18 8.91 -1.63 -18.80
N ARG A 19 8.96 -0.66 -19.71
CA ARG A 19 9.75 -0.73 -20.95
C ARG A 19 10.56 0.54 -21.12
N GLY A 20 11.72 0.44 -21.74
CA GLY A 20 12.59 1.56 -22.06
C GLY A 20 13.57 1.92 -20.94
N PRO A 21 14.12 3.15 -20.94
CA PRO A 21 15.13 3.58 -19.97
C PRO A 21 14.59 3.64 -18.54
N LYS A 22 15.49 3.41 -17.57
CA LYS A 22 15.24 3.51 -16.12
C LYS A 22 16.07 4.64 -15.50
N ARG A 23 15.92 5.87 -16.00
CA ARG A 23 16.69 7.03 -15.52
C ARG A 23 16.01 7.69 -14.32
N LEU A 24 14.70 7.91 -14.40
CA LEU A 24 13.95 8.59 -13.33
C LEU A 24 12.66 7.85 -12.98
N CYS A 25 12.57 7.43 -11.71
CA CYS A 25 11.32 6.97 -11.09
C CYS A 25 10.77 8.04 -10.13
N LEU A 26 9.46 8.29 -10.20
CA LEU A 26 8.75 9.17 -9.28
C LEU A 26 7.83 8.33 -8.38
N ASP A 27 8.01 8.41 -7.07
CA ASP A 27 7.15 7.78 -6.06
C ASP A 27 6.21 8.83 -5.44
N LEU A 28 4.92 8.73 -5.77
CA LEU A 28 3.87 9.65 -5.33
C LEU A 28 3.23 9.18 -4.02
N GLY A 29 3.18 10.06 -3.02
CA GLY A 29 2.74 9.71 -1.68
C GLY A 29 3.70 8.72 -1.02
N CYS A 30 5.00 9.01 -1.08
CA CYS A 30 6.06 8.10 -0.68
C CYS A 30 6.06 7.76 0.82
N GLY A 31 5.34 8.52 1.65
CA GLY A 31 5.30 8.36 3.10
C GLY A 31 6.70 8.36 3.70
N THR A 32 7.06 7.28 4.39
CA THR A 32 8.39 7.09 5.00
C THR A 32 9.45 6.53 4.03
N GLY A 33 9.18 6.53 2.72
CA GLY A 33 10.13 6.19 1.66
C GLY A 33 10.35 4.70 1.43
N ILE A 34 9.40 3.83 1.78
CA ILE A 34 9.55 2.37 1.62
C ILE A 34 9.68 2.00 0.15
N VAL A 35 8.75 2.47 -0.68
CA VAL A 35 8.75 2.22 -2.13
C VAL A 35 9.90 2.97 -2.80
N THR A 36 10.14 4.21 -2.38
CA THR A 36 11.27 5.04 -2.86
C THR A 36 12.61 4.31 -2.73
N ARG A 37 12.89 3.70 -1.56
CA ARG A 37 14.12 2.94 -1.31
C ARG A 37 14.21 1.66 -2.15
N GLU A 38 13.09 0.97 -2.37
CA GLU A 38 13.10 -0.20 -3.24
C GLU A 38 13.44 0.18 -4.69
N MET A 39 12.76 1.20 -5.23
CA MET A 39 12.97 1.63 -6.61
C MET A 39 14.38 2.17 -6.86
N SER A 40 15.08 2.63 -5.83
CA SER A 40 16.43 3.19 -5.97
C SER A 40 17.48 2.16 -6.41
N ALA A 41 17.21 0.87 -6.22
CA ALA A 41 18.07 -0.20 -6.73
C ALA A 41 17.91 -0.43 -8.25
N HIS A 42 16.88 0.14 -8.88
CA HIS A 42 16.50 -0.17 -10.26
C HIS A 42 16.54 1.03 -11.21
N PHE A 43 16.64 2.25 -10.70
CA PHE A 43 16.65 3.49 -11.48
C PHE A 43 17.88 4.35 -11.16
N ASP A 44 18.37 5.09 -12.15
CA ASP A 44 19.52 5.99 -11.96
C ASP A 44 19.22 7.08 -10.92
N SER A 45 17.97 7.54 -10.83
CA SER A 45 17.47 8.46 -9.82
C SER A 45 16.02 8.15 -9.43
N VAL A 46 15.70 8.34 -8.16
CA VAL A 46 14.33 8.23 -7.64
C VAL A 46 13.95 9.50 -6.89
N VAL A 47 12.76 10.01 -7.16
CA VAL A 47 12.17 11.13 -6.44
C VAL A 47 10.97 10.63 -5.66
N GLY A 48 10.99 10.75 -4.34
CA GLY A 48 9.81 10.56 -3.48
C GLY A 48 9.12 11.90 -3.19
N THR A 49 7.79 11.93 -3.32
CA THR A 49 6.97 13.09 -2.96
C THR A 49 5.89 12.70 -1.97
N ASP A 50 5.64 13.55 -0.98
CA ASP A 50 4.53 13.36 -0.03
C ASP A 50 4.04 14.74 0.45
N PRO A 51 2.72 14.97 0.62
CA PRO A 51 2.21 16.24 1.12
C PRO A 51 2.51 16.47 2.61
N SER A 52 2.87 15.43 3.37
CA SER A 52 3.18 15.53 4.79
C SER A 52 4.67 15.80 5.02
N ALA A 53 5.00 17.00 5.48
CA ALA A 53 6.33 17.35 5.96
C ALA A 53 6.88 16.36 7.01
N GLY A 54 5.99 15.83 7.86
CA GLY A 54 6.33 14.83 8.88
C GLY A 54 6.76 13.49 8.28
N MET A 55 6.09 13.04 7.21
CA MET A 55 6.46 11.83 6.49
C MET A 55 7.79 12.01 5.75
N ILE A 56 7.97 13.15 5.06
CA ILE A 56 9.22 13.50 4.39
C ILE A 56 10.39 13.54 5.38
N LYS A 57 10.20 14.09 6.57
CA LYS A 57 11.22 14.09 7.63
C LYS A 57 11.63 12.66 8.03
N GLN A 58 10.67 11.75 8.18
CA GLN A 58 10.95 10.35 8.51
C GLN A 58 11.63 9.62 7.35
N ALA A 59 11.15 9.80 6.12
CA ALA A 59 11.76 9.23 4.92
C ALA A 59 13.23 9.66 4.80
N ARG A 60 13.49 10.95 5.02
CA ARG A 60 14.84 11.53 5.02
C ARG A 60 15.74 10.86 6.04
N ALA A 61 15.27 10.70 7.28
CA ALA A 61 16.04 10.03 8.33
C ALA A 61 16.41 8.59 7.96
N SER A 62 15.50 7.83 7.35
CA SER A 62 15.78 6.46 6.90
C SER A 62 16.73 6.40 5.69
N ILE A 63 16.63 7.35 4.77
CA ILE A 63 17.45 7.39 3.55
C ILE A 63 18.87 7.87 3.85
N GLU A 64 19.03 8.92 4.65
CA GLU A 64 20.34 9.48 4.99
C GLU A 64 21.17 8.55 5.90
N ALA A 65 20.52 7.61 6.59
CA ALA A 65 21.19 6.61 7.42
C ALA A 65 22.02 5.60 6.60
N GLU A 66 21.75 5.43 5.30
CA GLU A 66 22.36 4.39 4.47
C GLU A 66 22.88 4.95 3.14
N LYS A 67 24.19 4.79 2.89
CA LYS A 67 24.86 5.33 1.68
C LYS A 67 24.29 4.82 0.35
N GLN A 68 23.66 3.66 0.34
CA GLN A 68 23.13 3.04 -0.88
C GLN A 68 21.98 3.83 -1.53
N TYR A 69 21.33 4.74 -0.78
CA TYR A 69 20.23 5.57 -1.28
C TYR A 69 20.70 6.94 -1.80
N GLY A 70 21.96 7.08 -2.20
CA GLY A 70 22.54 8.35 -2.67
C GLY A 70 21.90 8.92 -3.95
N ASN A 71 21.13 8.11 -4.69
CA ASN A 71 20.36 8.51 -5.87
C ASN A 71 18.90 8.93 -5.57
N VAL A 72 18.53 9.00 -4.29
CA VAL A 72 17.17 9.36 -3.85
C VAL A 72 17.05 10.85 -3.52
N GLY A 73 16.10 11.52 -4.15
CA GLY A 73 15.62 12.85 -3.78
C GLY A 73 14.25 12.78 -3.09
N LEU A 74 14.03 13.61 -2.07
CA LEU A 74 12.74 13.71 -1.37
C LEU A 74 12.22 15.15 -1.42
N ARG A 75 10.93 15.30 -1.71
CA ARG A 75 10.28 16.62 -1.81
C ARG A 75 8.91 16.59 -1.12
N GLU A 76 8.57 17.67 -0.43
CA GLU A 76 7.21 17.90 0.01
C GLU A 76 6.37 18.38 -1.19
N GLY A 77 5.23 17.74 -1.44
CA GLY A 77 4.39 18.05 -2.58
C GLY A 77 3.24 17.07 -2.78
N SER A 78 2.19 17.50 -3.47
CA SER A 78 1.05 16.64 -3.80
C SER A 78 1.30 15.87 -5.10
N ALA A 79 0.53 14.80 -5.30
CA ALA A 79 0.62 13.95 -6.49
C ALA A 79 0.20 14.68 -7.78
N GLU A 80 -0.66 15.69 -7.65
CA GLU A 80 -1.29 16.42 -8.74
C GLU A 80 -0.51 17.66 -9.20
N ASN A 81 0.62 17.98 -8.57
CA ASN A 81 1.40 19.17 -8.91
C ASN A 81 2.90 18.98 -8.63
N THR A 82 3.68 18.77 -9.69
CA THR A 82 5.13 18.51 -9.61
C THR A 82 5.94 19.50 -10.45
N PRO A 83 5.94 20.80 -10.09
CA PRO A 83 6.56 21.86 -10.91
C PRO A 83 8.08 21.71 -11.05
N SER A 84 8.72 20.95 -10.15
CA SER A 84 10.16 20.66 -10.21
C SER A 84 10.55 19.65 -11.30
N LEU A 85 9.58 19.00 -11.93
CA LEU A 85 9.81 17.99 -12.97
C LEU A 85 9.35 18.49 -14.34
N ARG A 86 10.16 18.24 -15.36
CA ARG A 86 9.93 18.64 -16.76
C ARG A 86 8.96 17.68 -17.46
N GLU A 87 8.46 18.14 -18.60
CA GLU A 87 7.59 17.33 -19.45
C GLU A 87 8.37 16.14 -20.04
N GLY A 88 7.75 14.95 -20.02
CA GLY A 88 8.27 13.73 -20.61
C GLY A 88 9.61 13.25 -20.07
N GLU A 89 9.99 13.62 -18.84
CA GLU A 89 11.28 13.22 -18.26
C GLU A 89 11.19 12.00 -17.32
N VAL A 90 9.99 11.63 -16.87
CA VAL A 90 9.79 10.54 -15.93
C VAL A 90 9.58 9.23 -16.70
N ASP A 91 10.39 8.22 -16.38
CA ASP A 91 10.29 6.90 -17.02
C ASP A 91 9.21 6.03 -16.36
N MET A 92 9.11 6.09 -15.02
CA MET A 92 8.09 5.40 -14.24
C MET A 92 7.56 6.27 -13.12
N VAL A 93 6.24 6.25 -12.92
CA VAL A 93 5.59 6.76 -11.72
C VAL A 93 4.98 5.60 -10.94
N VAL A 94 5.27 5.54 -9.65
CA VAL A 94 4.70 4.57 -8.72
C VAL A 94 3.93 5.24 -7.59
N ALA A 95 2.97 4.53 -7.02
CA ALA A 95 2.30 4.92 -5.78
C ALA A 95 1.87 3.67 -5.01
N GLY A 96 2.55 3.38 -3.90
CA GLY A 96 2.22 2.25 -3.03
C GLY A 96 1.42 2.70 -1.82
N GLN A 97 0.17 2.25 -1.70
CA GLN A 97 -0.75 2.60 -0.61
C GLN A 97 -1.06 4.10 -0.48
N ALA A 98 -1.01 4.85 -1.58
CA ALA A 98 -1.31 6.30 -1.59
C ALA A 98 -2.40 6.72 -2.57
N ALA A 99 -2.57 5.99 -3.68
CA ALA A 99 -3.39 6.44 -4.81
C ALA A 99 -4.87 6.71 -4.49
N HIS A 100 -5.41 6.15 -3.41
CA HIS A 100 -6.77 6.39 -2.96
C HIS A 100 -7.01 7.81 -2.41
N TRP A 101 -5.96 8.59 -2.17
CA TRP A 101 -6.06 10.00 -1.77
C TRP A 101 -6.08 10.98 -2.94
N PHE A 102 -5.77 10.53 -4.16
CA PHE A 102 -5.49 11.43 -5.27
C PHE A 102 -6.76 11.98 -5.92
N ASP A 103 -6.67 13.20 -6.43
CA ASP A 103 -7.67 13.77 -7.33
C ASP A 103 -7.35 13.37 -8.78
N TYR A 104 -8.05 12.36 -9.30
CA TYR A 104 -7.81 11.83 -10.65
C TYR A 104 -8.06 12.83 -11.77
N ALA A 105 -8.93 13.83 -11.58
CA ALA A 105 -9.19 14.86 -12.60
C ALA A 105 -7.96 15.76 -12.79
N ARG A 106 -7.14 15.91 -11.75
CA ARG A 106 -5.90 16.69 -11.78
C ARG A 106 -4.65 15.83 -11.96
N LEU A 107 -4.68 14.59 -11.45
CA LEU A 107 -3.58 13.64 -11.55
C LEU A 107 -3.32 13.24 -13.00
N TRP A 108 -4.34 12.84 -13.77
CA TRP A 108 -4.09 12.30 -15.11
C TRP A 108 -3.46 13.30 -16.09
N PRO A 109 -3.88 14.58 -16.14
CA PRO A 109 -3.16 15.60 -16.90
C PRO A 109 -1.68 15.74 -16.49
N GLU A 110 -1.40 15.67 -15.18
CA GLU A 110 -0.04 15.75 -14.67
C GLU A 110 0.78 14.50 -15.01
N MET A 111 0.20 13.30 -14.92
CA MET A 111 0.87 12.06 -15.32
C MET A 111 1.18 12.07 -16.81
N LYS A 112 0.26 12.54 -17.65
CA LYS A 112 0.48 12.72 -19.09
C LYS A 112 1.63 13.69 -19.36
N ARG A 113 1.69 14.80 -18.62
CA ARG A 113 2.78 15.78 -18.77
C ARG A 113 4.13 15.17 -18.40
N LEU A 114 4.21 14.45 -17.29
CA LEU A 114 5.49 13.98 -16.73
C LEU A 114 6.04 12.74 -17.41
N VAL A 115 5.17 11.77 -17.66
CA VAL A 115 5.57 10.44 -18.11
C VAL A 115 5.93 10.52 -19.57
N ARG A 116 7.14 10.09 -19.91
CA ARG A 116 7.57 10.03 -21.31
C ARG A 116 6.64 9.09 -22.12
N PRO A 117 6.63 9.22 -23.46
CA PRO A 117 6.04 8.20 -24.32
C PRO A 117 6.52 6.79 -23.94
N GLU A 118 5.58 5.85 -23.88
CA GLU A 118 5.77 4.45 -23.45
C GLU A 118 6.27 4.26 -22.00
N GLY A 119 6.34 5.35 -21.22
CA GLY A 119 6.64 5.31 -19.79
C GLY A 119 5.51 4.68 -18.98
N THR A 120 5.76 4.34 -17.73
CA THR A 120 4.85 3.52 -16.92
C THR A 120 4.23 4.30 -15.77
N VAL A 121 2.94 4.08 -15.52
CA VAL A 121 2.32 4.33 -14.21
C VAL A 121 1.99 2.99 -13.56
N ALA A 122 2.28 2.85 -12.27
CA ALA A 122 1.96 1.64 -11.50
C ALA A 122 1.49 2.02 -10.09
N PHE A 123 0.21 1.84 -9.81
CA PHE A 123 -0.41 2.17 -8.54
C PHE A 123 -0.93 0.91 -7.86
N TRP A 124 -0.61 0.71 -6.60
CA TRP A 124 -1.11 -0.43 -5.85
C TRP A 124 -1.53 -0.06 -4.44
N GLY A 125 -2.37 -0.91 -3.87
CA GLY A 125 -2.78 -0.83 -2.49
C GLY A 125 -3.35 -2.13 -2.00
N TYR A 126 -3.52 -2.21 -0.69
CA TYR A 126 -4.12 -3.33 0.00
C TYR A 126 -5.22 -2.87 0.94
N LYS A 127 -6.25 -3.70 1.05
CA LYS A 127 -7.40 -3.57 1.95
C LYS A 127 -7.29 -4.56 3.10
N ASP A 128 -8.33 -4.59 3.91
CA ASP A 128 -8.43 -5.28 5.20
C ASP A 128 -7.70 -6.62 5.32
N PRO A 129 -7.04 -6.85 6.47
CA PRO A 129 -6.42 -8.13 6.77
C PRO A 129 -7.48 -9.22 6.93
N VAL A 130 -7.15 -10.43 6.46
CA VAL A 130 -7.87 -11.67 6.71
C VAL A 130 -6.93 -12.61 7.45
N PHE A 131 -7.40 -13.12 8.59
CA PHE A 131 -6.72 -14.16 9.35
C PHE A 131 -7.02 -15.52 8.70
N VAL A 132 -6.02 -16.06 8.03
CA VAL A 132 -6.10 -17.35 7.32
C VAL A 132 -6.40 -18.47 8.32
N ASN A 133 -7.30 -19.39 7.96
CA ASN A 133 -7.81 -20.47 8.84
C ASN A 133 -8.63 -20.01 10.05
N PHE A 134 -8.90 -18.70 10.20
CA PHE A 134 -9.68 -18.16 11.31
C PHE A 134 -10.85 -17.28 10.82
N PRO A 135 -11.90 -17.89 10.21
CA PRO A 135 -13.04 -17.14 9.67
C PRO A 135 -13.76 -16.29 10.72
N GLY A 136 -13.92 -16.79 11.95
CA GLY A 136 -14.53 -16.02 13.04
C GLY A 136 -13.73 -14.77 13.41
N ALA A 137 -12.40 -14.89 13.53
CA ALA A 137 -11.52 -13.75 13.80
C ALA A 137 -11.55 -12.72 12.65
N SER A 138 -11.56 -13.20 11.40
CA SER A 138 -11.68 -12.32 10.22
C SER A 138 -13.01 -11.57 10.17
N GLN A 139 -14.12 -12.21 10.55
CA GLN A 139 -15.41 -11.53 10.67
C GLN A 139 -15.42 -10.48 11.79
N ILE A 140 -14.75 -10.76 12.92
CA ILE A 140 -14.60 -9.82 14.03
C ILE A 140 -13.80 -8.60 13.58
N MET A 141 -12.66 -8.81 12.92
CA MET A 141 -11.86 -7.74 12.31
C MET A 141 -12.73 -6.84 11.44
N GLN A 142 -13.51 -7.41 10.50
CA GLN A 142 -14.41 -6.66 9.63
C GLN A 142 -15.44 -5.84 10.40
N ARG A 143 -16.06 -6.41 11.46
CA ARG A 143 -16.99 -5.65 12.30
C ARG A 143 -16.32 -4.47 13.00
N TYR A 144 -15.12 -4.65 13.55
CA TYR A 144 -14.41 -3.56 14.22
C TYR A 144 -14.00 -2.45 13.25
N LEU A 145 -13.62 -2.81 12.03
CA LEU A 145 -13.20 -1.84 11.02
C LEU A 145 -14.37 -1.00 10.49
N TYR A 146 -15.59 -1.53 10.39
CA TYR A 146 -16.67 -0.87 9.62
C TYR A 146 -17.96 -0.57 10.36
N ASP A 147 -18.14 -1.13 11.55
CA ASP A 147 -19.26 -0.73 12.39
C ASP A 147 -19.09 0.71 12.88
N SER A 148 -20.18 1.47 12.91
CA SER A 148 -20.21 2.88 13.33
C SER A 148 -20.68 3.06 14.78
N ARG A 149 -20.97 1.96 15.49
CA ARG A 149 -21.29 2.01 16.93
C ARG A 149 -20.09 2.51 17.76
N PRO A 150 -20.33 3.10 18.94
CA PRO A 150 -19.24 3.48 19.85
C PRO A 150 -18.28 2.32 20.12
N GLY A 151 -16.98 2.62 20.17
CA GLY A 151 -15.92 1.60 20.34
C GLY A 151 -15.59 0.80 19.08
N LYS A 152 -15.99 1.30 17.89
CA LYS A 152 -15.65 0.73 16.57
C LYS A 152 -15.06 1.82 15.67
N LEU A 153 -14.40 1.42 14.59
CA LEU A 153 -13.59 2.32 13.76
C LEU A 153 -14.33 2.85 12.52
N GLY A 154 -15.54 2.39 12.24
CA GLY A 154 -16.25 2.66 10.98
C GLY A 154 -16.44 4.14 10.68
N SER A 155 -16.77 4.95 11.69
CA SER A 155 -17.01 6.40 11.52
C SER A 155 -15.75 7.24 11.34
N TYR A 156 -14.56 6.68 11.54
CA TYR A 156 -13.29 7.41 11.50
C TYR A 156 -12.56 7.31 10.15
N TRP A 157 -13.05 6.46 9.24
CA TRP A 157 -12.48 6.37 7.91
C TRP A 157 -12.76 7.62 7.09
N SER A 158 -11.70 8.19 6.50
CA SER A 158 -11.86 9.27 5.52
C SER A 158 -12.46 8.73 4.23
N MET A 159 -13.56 9.33 3.80
CA MET A 159 -14.28 8.99 2.57
C MET A 159 -14.06 10.09 1.51
N PRO A 160 -14.04 9.75 0.20
CA PRO A 160 -14.26 8.41 -0.37
C PRO A 160 -13.00 7.52 -0.41
N GLY A 161 -11.83 8.00 0.01
CA GLY A 161 -10.58 7.26 -0.12
C GLY A 161 -10.63 5.82 0.42
N ARG A 162 -11.30 5.59 1.55
CA ARG A 162 -11.45 4.23 2.10
C ARG A 162 -12.24 3.29 1.18
N SER A 163 -13.31 3.76 0.51
CA SER A 163 -14.06 2.89 -0.41
C SER A 163 -13.24 2.53 -1.64
N TYR A 164 -12.35 3.40 -2.09
CA TYR A 164 -11.44 3.10 -3.21
C TYR A 164 -10.48 1.96 -2.87
N VAL A 165 -9.94 1.94 -1.65
CA VAL A 165 -9.09 0.82 -1.19
C VAL A 165 -9.90 -0.46 -1.06
N GLN A 166 -11.10 -0.41 -0.48
CA GLN A 166 -11.98 -1.58 -0.36
C GLN A 166 -12.35 -2.18 -1.72
N ASP A 167 -12.57 -1.33 -2.72
CA ASP A 167 -12.87 -1.74 -4.09
C ASP A 167 -11.60 -2.03 -4.92
N LYS A 168 -10.46 -2.28 -4.26
CA LYS A 168 -9.18 -2.66 -4.90
C LYS A 168 -8.73 -1.65 -5.97
N LEU A 169 -8.96 -0.37 -5.69
CA LEU A 169 -8.57 0.78 -6.52
C LEU A 169 -9.18 0.79 -7.93
N ARG A 170 -10.34 0.16 -8.15
CA ARG A 170 -11.04 0.18 -9.44
C ARG A 170 -11.45 1.57 -9.91
N VAL A 171 -11.50 2.57 -9.02
CA VAL A 171 -11.68 3.98 -9.39
C VAL A 171 -10.55 4.50 -10.30
N ILE A 172 -9.34 3.93 -10.22
CA ILE A 172 -8.19 4.32 -11.04
C ILE A 172 -8.46 3.87 -12.46
N GLN A 173 -8.88 4.76 -13.35
CA GLN A 173 -9.11 4.47 -14.77
C GLN A 173 -8.17 5.33 -15.61
N PRO A 174 -7.00 4.82 -16.04
CA PRO A 174 -6.10 5.53 -16.95
C PRO A 174 -6.87 5.95 -18.22
N PRO A 175 -6.91 7.25 -18.59
CA PRO A 175 -7.65 7.71 -19.76
C PRO A 175 -7.16 7.06 -21.05
N ALA A 176 -8.04 6.33 -21.76
CA ALA A 176 -7.69 5.61 -22.98
C ALA A 176 -7.19 6.52 -24.13
N ALA A 177 -7.41 7.84 -24.04
CA ALA A 177 -6.85 8.80 -24.99
C ALA A 177 -5.32 8.89 -24.88
N ASP A 178 -4.77 8.73 -23.68
CA ASP A 178 -3.36 9.00 -23.37
C ASP A 178 -2.60 7.75 -22.89
N TRP A 179 -3.32 6.72 -22.48
CA TRP A 179 -2.77 5.51 -21.88
C TRP A 179 -3.21 4.25 -22.63
N GLU A 180 -2.34 3.25 -22.64
CA GLU A 180 -2.56 1.93 -23.23
C GLU A 180 -2.01 0.81 -22.34
N ASP A 181 -2.22 -0.43 -22.76
CA ASP A 181 -1.79 -1.63 -22.04
C ASP A 181 -2.23 -1.66 -20.56
N VAL A 182 -3.43 -1.17 -20.26
CA VAL A 182 -3.95 -1.11 -18.89
C VAL A 182 -4.11 -2.53 -18.35
N GLN A 183 -3.37 -2.85 -17.30
CA GLN A 183 -3.45 -4.13 -16.59
C GLN A 183 -3.92 -3.93 -15.16
N ARG A 184 -4.76 -4.84 -14.68
CA ARG A 184 -5.15 -4.94 -13.27
C ARG A 184 -4.85 -6.33 -12.76
N ILE A 185 -4.13 -6.39 -11.64
CA ILE A 185 -3.88 -7.62 -10.92
C ILE A 185 -4.49 -7.43 -9.54
N GLU A 186 -5.40 -8.33 -9.17
CA GLU A 186 -6.13 -8.24 -7.92
C GLU A 186 -5.93 -9.51 -7.09
N TYR A 187 -6.15 -9.40 -5.79
CA TYR A 187 -6.29 -10.52 -4.89
C TYR A 187 -7.44 -10.28 -3.92
N GLU A 188 -8.26 -11.31 -3.70
CA GLU A 188 -9.25 -11.37 -2.63
C GLU A 188 -8.97 -12.59 -1.75
N PRO A 189 -8.47 -12.41 -0.51
CA PRO A 189 -8.17 -13.51 0.38
C PRO A 189 -9.44 -14.28 0.77
N ASP A 190 -9.28 -15.57 1.03
CA ASP A 190 -10.27 -16.37 1.74
C ASP A 190 -9.73 -16.81 3.12
N THR A 191 -10.46 -17.69 3.80
CA THR A 191 -10.09 -18.17 5.14
C THR A 191 -9.80 -19.66 5.20
N LYS A 192 -9.73 -20.34 4.04
CA LYS A 192 -9.66 -21.82 3.96
C LYS A 192 -8.22 -22.36 3.93
N GLY A 193 -7.24 -21.48 3.80
CA GLY A 193 -5.84 -21.82 3.68
C GLY A 193 -5.04 -20.62 3.20
N ARG A 194 -3.71 -20.80 3.11
CA ARG A 194 -2.85 -19.78 2.50
C ARG A 194 -3.03 -19.81 0.99
N ASN A 195 -3.13 -18.64 0.38
CA ASN A 195 -3.24 -18.45 -1.06
C ASN A 195 -4.36 -19.28 -1.71
N THR A 196 -5.47 -19.46 -0.99
CA THR A 196 -6.70 -20.10 -1.49
C THR A 196 -7.75 -19.10 -1.95
N GLY A 197 -7.48 -17.80 -1.79
CA GLY A 197 -8.28 -16.71 -2.34
C GLY A 197 -8.25 -16.63 -3.87
N ASP A 198 -8.96 -15.63 -4.41
CA ASP A 198 -9.06 -15.40 -5.85
C ASP A 198 -8.02 -14.36 -6.33
N GLY A 199 -7.31 -14.66 -7.42
CA GLY A 199 -6.32 -13.76 -8.02
C GLY A 199 -4.87 -14.02 -7.59
N THR A 200 -4.06 -12.96 -7.53
CA THR A 200 -2.59 -13.07 -7.31
C THR A 200 -2.16 -12.46 -5.98
N LEU A 201 -1.78 -13.31 -5.03
CA LEU A 201 -1.34 -12.88 -3.69
C LEU A 201 0.03 -12.18 -3.71
N PHE A 202 0.04 -10.88 -3.40
CA PHE A 202 1.26 -10.09 -3.17
C PHE A 202 1.48 -9.72 -1.69
N MET A 203 0.41 -9.61 -0.90
CA MET A 203 0.45 -9.06 0.44
C MET A 203 0.09 -10.14 1.46
N GLU A 204 1.11 -10.79 2.01
CA GLU A 204 0.97 -11.75 3.11
C GLU A 204 2.05 -11.57 4.18
N ARG A 205 1.74 -12.02 5.38
CA ARG A 205 2.67 -12.06 6.49
C ARG A 205 2.25 -13.13 7.49
N SER A 206 3.23 -13.89 7.97
CA SER A 206 3.10 -14.73 9.15
C SER A 206 3.68 -13.98 10.34
N LEU A 207 2.90 -13.81 11.42
CA LEU A 207 3.38 -13.14 12.63
C LEU A 207 2.79 -13.78 13.89
N THR A 208 3.53 -13.66 15.00
CA THR A 208 2.97 -13.88 16.33
C THR A 208 2.15 -12.67 16.74
N LYS A 209 1.11 -12.86 17.56
CA LYS A 209 0.27 -11.76 18.07
C LYS A 209 0.93 -10.98 19.20
N LYS A 210 2.16 -11.35 19.58
CA LYS A 210 2.93 -10.71 20.64
C LYS A 210 3.28 -9.28 20.25
N ASN A 211 2.62 -8.31 20.88
CA ASN A 211 2.92 -6.89 20.72
C ASN A 211 3.75 -6.40 21.93
N PRO A 212 4.98 -5.87 21.74
CA PRO A 212 5.78 -5.30 22.83
C PRO A 212 5.13 -4.09 23.52
N GLU A 213 4.21 -3.40 22.83
CA GLU A 213 3.49 -2.22 23.33
C GLU A 213 2.11 -2.57 23.91
N ARG A 214 1.67 -3.82 23.79
CA ARG A 214 0.45 -4.29 24.47
C ARG A 214 0.72 -4.46 25.95
N GLN A 215 0.04 -3.66 26.77
CA GLN A 215 -0.26 -4.13 28.11
C GLN A 215 -1.45 -5.08 27.98
N ALA A 216 -1.24 -6.37 28.22
CA ALA A 216 -2.34 -7.32 28.27
C ALA A 216 -3.39 -6.79 29.27
N THR A 217 -4.68 -6.86 28.90
CA THR A 217 -5.82 -6.50 29.76
C THR A 217 -5.79 -7.23 31.11
N SER A 218 -5.10 -8.38 31.19
CA SER A 218 -4.79 -9.09 32.44
C SER A 218 -3.95 -8.31 33.46
N VAL A 219 -3.36 -7.17 33.08
CA VAL A 219 -2.51 -6.32 33.93
C VAL A 219 -3.22 -5.01 34.35
N GLY A 220 -4.48 -4.81 33.96
CA GLY A 220 -5.36 -3.80 34.57
C GLY A 220 -5.36 -2.39 33.94
N GLY A 221 -5.25 -2.29 32.61
CA GLY A 221 -5.62 -1.06 31.86
C GLY A 221 -7.04 -1.14 31.30
N GLU A 222 -7.68 0.00 31.05
CA GLU A 222 -8.80 0.06 30.09
C GLU A 222 -8.20 -0.21 28.69
N GLY A 223 -8.47 -1.39 28.13
CA GLY A 223 -7.95 -1.80 26.83
C GLY A 223 -8.43 -0.86 25.71
N ASP A 224 -7.62 -0.72 24.65
CA ASP A 224 -8.03 0.06 23.48
C ASP A 224 -8.91 -0.76 22.53
N VAL A 225 -9.44 -0.11 21.49
CA VAL A 225 -10.29 -0.75 20.48
C VAL A 225 -9.61 -1.93 19.77
N ILE A 226 -8.28 -1.95 19.69
CA ILE A 226 -7.50 -3.03 19.10
C ILE A 226 -7.38 -4.20 20.09
N ASP A 227 -7.20 -3.94 21.38
CA ASP A 227 -7.23 -4.98 22.42
C ASP A 227 -8.59 -5.68 22.45
N ASP A 228 -9.67 -4.92 22.48
CA ASP A 228 -11.04 -5.45 22.40
C ASP A 228 -11.25 -6.32 21.15
N LEU A 229 -10.71 -5.91 20.00
CA LEU A 229 -10.80 -6.66 18.74
C LEU A 229 -10.15 -8.03 18.88
N PHE A 230 -8.91 -8.08 19.35
CA PHE A 230 -8.17 -9.33 19.45
C PHE A 230 -8.72 -10.22 20.57
N ASP A 231 -9.20 -9.66 21.69
CA ASP A 231 -9.86 -10.40 22.76
C ASP A 231 -11.17 -11.02 22.28
N GLU A 232 -11.97 -10.31 21.48
CA GLU A 232 -13.16 -10.88 20.84
C GLU A 232 -12.76 -11.98 19.84
N ALA A 233 -11.76 -11.73 18.99
CA ALA A 233 -11.27 -12.70 18.00
C ALA A 233 -10.74 -14.00 18.64
N ALA A 234 -10.08 -13.89 19.78
CA ALA A 234 -9.55 -15.03 20.54
C ALA A 234 -10.62 -15.91 21.19
N LYS A 235 -11.89 -15.46 21.32
CA LYS A 235 -12.97 -16.30 21.88
C LYS A 235 -13.28 -17.51 21.00
N GLY A 236 -13.05 -17.41 19.69
CA GLY A 236 -13.41 -18.46 18.73
C GLY A 236 -12.37 -19.56 18.50
N SER A 237 -11.14 -19.45 19.03
CA SER A 237 -10.09 -20.45 18.82
C SER A 237 -9.01 -20.37 19.89
N GLU A 238 -8.70 -21.49 20.55
CA GLU A 238 -7.58 -21.59 21.50
C GLU A 238 -6.24 -21.34 20.83
N TRP A 239 -6.05 -21.84 19.60
CA TRP A 239 -4.85 -21.59 18.82
C TRP A 239 -4.68 -20.10 18.51
N PHE A 240 -5.77 -19.43 18.12
CA PHE A 240 -5.75 -17.98 17.89
C PHE A 240 -5.63 -17.19 19.20
N ARG A 241 -5.93 -17.75 20.37
CA ARG A 241 -5.75 -17.08 21.66
C ARG A 241 -4.29 -17.02 22.05
N ASP A 242 -3.55 -18.11 21.89
CA ASP A 242 -2.13 -18.17 22.25
C ASP A 242 -1.30 -17.19 21.40
N GLU A 243 -0.64 -16.23 22.05
CA GLU A 243 0.14 -15.19 21.39
C GLU A 243 1.47 -15.68 20.81
N GLN A 244 1.94 -16.85 21.23
CA GLN A 244 3.14 -17.47 20.70
C GLN A 244 2.89 -18.15 19.36
N ASN A 245 1.64 -18.51 19.08
CA ASN A 245 1.26 -19.13 17.82
C ASN A 245 1.39 -18.15 16.66
N MET A 246 1.93 -18.67 15.57
CA MET A 246 1.98 -17.97 14.29
C MET A 246 0.57 -17.92 13.69
N VAL A 247 0.19 -16.74 13.23
CA VAL A 247 -1.02 -16.51 12.46
C VAL A 247 -0.61 -15.95 11.10
N ASP A 248 -1.12 -16.60 10.05
CA ASP A 248 -0.98 -16.13 8.69
C ASP A 248 -2.06 -15.08 8.40
N ILE A 249 -1.64 -13.96 7.84
CA ILE A 249 -2.50 -12.85 7.45
C ILE A 249 -2.28 -12.57 5.99
N GLU A 250 -3.38 -12.45 5.26
CA GLU A 250 -3.41 -12.04 3.85
C GLU A 250 -4.27 -10.79 3.70
N TRP A 251 -3.89 -9.92 2.76
CA TRP A 251 -4.63 -8.70 2.48
C TRP A 251 -5.15 -8.74 1.06
N GLY A 252 -6.43 -8.37 0.89
CA GLY A 252 -6.95 -8.10 -0.44
C GLY A 252 -6.17 -6.95 -1.07
N SER A 253 -5.88 -7.02 -2.36
CA SER A 253 -5.03 -6.02 -3.01
C SER A 253 -5.43 -5.76 -4.45
N GLY A 254 -5.03 -4.60 -4.95
CA GLY A 254 -5.15 -4.21 -6.34
C GLY A 254 -3.86 -3.53 -6.78
N LEU A 255 -3.36 -3.94 -7.95
CA LEU A 255 -2.28 -3.31 -8.70
C LEU A 255 -2.85 -2.90 -10.05
N VAL A 256 -2.69 -1.63 -10.42
CA VAL A 256 -3.10 -1.06 -11.69
C VAL A 256 -1.87 -0.50 -12.38
N MET A 257 -1.62 -0.93 -13.61
CA MET A 257 -0.50 -0.47 -14.42
C MET A 257 -0.98 -0.01 -15.79
N ALA A 258 -0.32 0.98 -16.37
CA ALA A 258 -0.57 1.42 -17.74
C ALA A 258 0.69 2.03 -18.35
N ARG A 259 0.74 2.11 -19.68
CA ARG A 259 1.81 2.77 -20.43
C ARG A 259 1.28 4.05 -21.08
N GLY A 260 2.09 5.11 -21.08
CA GLY A 260 1.80 6.32 -21.85
C GLY A 260 1.88 6.01 -23.34
N LYS A 261 0.96 6.54 -24.13
CA LYS A 261 0.98 6.37 -25.59
C LYS A 261 2.15 7.12 -26.24
N PRO A 262 2.56 6.72 -27.45
CA PRO A 262 3.53 7.43 -28.28
C PRO A 262 3.16 8.90 -28.57
#